data_AF-A0A1W9QS27-F1
#
_entry.id   AF-A0A1W9QS27-F1
#
_cell.length_a   1.000
_cell.length_b   1.000
_cell.length_c   1.000
_cell.angle_alpha   90.00
_cell.angle_beta   90.00
_cell.angle_gamma   90.00
#
_symmetry.space_group_name_H-M   'P 1'
#
loop_
_entity.id
_entity.type
_entity.pdbx_description
1 polymer ?
#
loop_
_entity_poly.entity_id
_entity_poly.type
_entity_poly.pdbx_seq_one_letter_code
_entity_poly.pdbx_strand_id
1 'polypeptide(L)'
;MLKIAVNTRLLIKDKIEGIGWVKYETLSRITQQHPEHQFYFFFDRPFSEEFIFANNIQPLVINPQARHPVLYYLWFEHAIPRALKRINADLFLSPDGYLSLSTKTPSMNIFHDLSFEHFPKDLPFLERKNYRYFFPRYAQKAIRIATVSEYSKKDIIEKYRVDEDKIDLIYCSANDSFKPVAEDVKKRIRAEYSQGAPYFLFMGSLHPRKNLARLFTAFDKFKQTDTLGTKLLIVGMKKWWTGNIKEAFDNMEHQDDVILPGRVELKTLNEIVALLRHWPLPTLVI
;
A
#
# COMPACT_ATOMS: atom_id res chain seq x y z
N MET A 1 12.32 -1.41 -29.10
CA MET A 1 12.03 -2.32 -27.99
C MET A 1 12.91 -1.94 -26.82
N LEU A 2 12.32 -1.51 -25.70
CA LEU A 2 13.05 -1.17 -24.48
C LEU A 2 13.13 -2.39 -23.55
N LYS A 3 14.22 -2.49 -22.78
CA LYS A 3 14.42 -3.43 -21.68
C LYS A 3 14.22 -2.70 -20.36
N ILE A 4 13.05 -2.88 -19.76
CA ILE A 4 12.63 -2.17 -18.55
C ILE A 4 12.78 -3.11 -17.35
N ALA A 5 13.70 -2.78 -16.46
CA ALA A 5 13.85 -3.47 -15.18
C ALA A 5 12.87 -2.89 -14.16
N VAL A 6 12.20 -3.75 -13.40
CA VAL A 6 11.18 -3.34 -12.43
C VAL A 6 11.47 -3.95 -11.07
N ASN A 7 11.57 -3.13 -10.02
CA ASN A 7 11.66 -3.63 -8.65
C ASN A 7 10.29 -4.14 -8.15
N THR A 8 10.19 -5.46 -7.97
CA THR A 8 8.96 -6.15 -7.57
C THR A 8 8.98 -6.72 -6.15
N ARG A 9 9.93 -6.32 -5.29
CA ARG A 9 10.09 -6.87 -3.92
C ARG A 9 8.87 -6.84 -2.99
N LEU A 10 7.85 -6.04 -3.33
CA LEU A 10 6.60 -5.91 -2.56
C LEU A 10 5.42 -6.73 -3.14
N LEU A 11 5.62 -7.39 -4.28
CA LEU A 11 4.68 -8.38 -4.79
C LEU A 11 4.95 -9.70 -4.06
N ILE A 12 4.25 -9.88 -2.93
CA ILE A 12 4.37 -11.06 -2.07
C ILE A 12 2.98 -11.69 -1.97
N LYS A 13 2.89 -12.95 -2.41
CA LYS A 13 1.66 -13.74 -2.37
C LYS A 13 1.03 -13.70 -0.98
N ASP A 14 -0.29 -13.50 -0.94
CA ASP A 14 -1.13 -13.38 0.26
C ASP A 14 -0.78 -12.21 1.21
N LYS A 15 0.16 -11.34 0.83
CA LYS A 15 0.70 -10.27 1.68
C LYS A 15 0.77 -8.90 0.98
N ILE A 16 0.06 -8.74 -0.12
CA ILE A 16 -0.06 -7.46 -0.82
C ILE A 16 -0.85 -6.48 0.04
N GLU A 17 -0.31 -5.27 0.22
CA GLU A 17 -0.90 -4.17 0.99
C GLU A 17 -0.54 -2.84 0.34
N GLY A 18 -1.45 -1.85 0.36
CA GLY A 18 -1.19 -0.46 -0.03
C GLY A 18 -0.36 -0.31 -1.30
N ILE A 19 0.91 0.09 -1.14
CA ILE A 19 1.91 0.23 -2.22
C ILE A 19 2.00 -1.02 -3.12
N GLY A 20 1.91 -2.21 -2.53
CA GLY A 20 1.90 -3.47 -3.27
C GLY A 20 0.71 -3.59 -4.22
N TRP A 21 -0.47 -3.08 -3.85
CA TRP A 21 -1.65 -3.07 -4.71
C TRP A 21 -1.48 -2.08 -5.87
N VAL A 22 -0.95 -0.88 -5.59
CA VAL A 22 -0.61 0.07 -6.67
C VAL A 22 0.37 -0.57 -7.64
N LYS A 23 1.43 -1.20 -7.13
CA LYS A 23 2.41 -1.93 -7.94
C LYS A 23 1.76 -3.05 -8.75
N TYR A 24 0.89 -3.87 -8.14
CA TYR A 24 0.20 -4.97 -8.82
C TYR A 24 -0.67 -4.45 -9.97
N GLU A 25 -1.57 -3.50 -9.68
CA GLU A 25 -2.55 -2.99 -10.64
C GLU A 25 -1.88 -2.21 -11.79
N THR A 26 -0.87 -1.40 -11.47
CA THR A 26 -0.12 -0.65 -12.49
C THR A 26 0.72 -1.57 -13.37
N LEU A 27 1.47 -2.50 -12.78
CA LEU A 27 2.33 -3.39 -13.57
C LEU A 27 1.52 -4.39 -14.40
N SER A 28 0.40 -4.90 -13.89
CA SER A 28 -0.48 -5.78 -14.68
C SER A 28 -0.99 -5.08 -15.93
N ARG A 29 -1.37 -3.80 -15.84
CA ARG A 29 -1.88 -3.04 -17.00
C ARG A 29 -0.77 -2.63 -17.97
N ILE A 30 0.32 -2.04 -17.45
CA ILE A 30 1.40 -1.53 -18.31
C ILE A 30 2.07 -2.67 -19.10
N THR A 31 2.32 -3.82 -18.48
CA THR A 31 2.99 -4.94 -19.17
C THR A 31 2.13 -5.55 -20.27
N GLN A 32 0.81 -5.61 -20.08
CA GLN A 32 -0.15 -6.08 -21.08
C GLN A 32 -0.40 -5.06 -22.19
N GLN A 33 -0.43 -3.76 -21.86
CA GLN A 33 -0.67 -2.68 -22.82
C GLN A 33 0.55 -2.34 -23.68
N HIS A 34 1.75 -2.70 -23.22
CA HIS A 34 3.01 -2.45 -23.91
C HIS A 34 3.78 -3.74 -24.25
N PRO A 35 3.22 -4.63 -25.08
CA PRO A 35 3.87 -5.88 -25.48
C PRO A 35 5.17 -5.67 -26.29
N GLU A 36 5.36 -4.47 -26.85
CA GLU A 36 6.56 -4.06 -27.61
C GLU A 36 7.80 -3.80 -26.73
N HIS A 37 7.65 -3.88 -25.41
CA HIS A 37 8.73 -3.74 -24.44
C HIS A 37 8.97 -5.05 -23.69
N GLN A 38 10.22 -5.30 -23.32
CA GLN A 38 10.61 -6.43 -22.47
C GLN A 38 10.74 -5.94 -21.03
N PHE A 39 9.99 -6.56 -20.12
CA PHE A 39 10.06 -6.28 -18.69
C PHE A 39 10.90 -7.33 -17.98
N TYR A 40 11.74 -6.89 -17.05
CA TYR A 40 12.52 -7.75 -16.17
C TYR A 40 12.11 -7.49 -14.72
N PHE A 41 11.37 -8.43 -14.12
CA PHE A 41 10.87 -8.27 -12.76
C PHE A 41 11.91 -8.74 -11.76
N PHE A 42 12.44 -7.83 -10.96
CA PHE A 42 13.45 -8.10 -9.94
C PHE A 42 12.80 -8.36 -8.59
N PHE A 43 12.73 -9.64 -8.23
CA PHE A 43 12.31 -10.10 -6.92
C PHE A 43 13.53 -10.25 -6.01
N ASP A 44 13.37 -10.04 -4.71
CA ASP A 44 14.42 -10.28 -3.72
C ASP A 44 14.31 -11.67 -3.06
N ARG A 45 13.38 -12.51 -3.55
CA ARG A 45 12.99 -13.82 -3.01
C ARG A 45 12.23 -14.64 -4.07
N PRO A 46 11.94 -15.93 -3.85
CA PRO A 46 11.05 -16.69 -4.72
C PRO A 46 9.71 -15.97 -4.94
N PHE A 47 9.26 -15.93 -6.19
CA PHE A 47 8.05 -15.23 -6.60
C PHE A 47 6.90 -16.22 -6.88
N SER A 48 5.68 -15.69 -7.00
CA SER A 48 4.51 -16.44 -7.44
C SER A 48 4.27 -16.16 -8.93
N GLU A 49 3.92 -17.19 -9.69
CA GLU A 49 3.57 -17.06 -11.11
C GLU A 49 2.38 -16.11 -11.34
N GLU A 50 1.54 -15.88 -10.31
CA GLU A 50 0.45 -14.90 -10.37
C GLU A 50 0.91 -13.45 -10.62
N PHE A 51 2.20 -13.16 -10.42
CA PHE A 51 2.80 -11.84 -10.68
C PHE A 51 3.39 -11.71 -12.08
N ILE A 52 3.30 -12.76 -12.90
CA ILE A 52 3.77 -12.76 -14.28
C ILE A 52 2.54 -12.50 -15.18
N PHE A 53 2.20 -11.22 -15.31
CA PHE A 53 0.95 -10.76 -15.92
C PHE A 53 0.88 -10.88 -17.45
N ALA A 54 2.02 -11.08 -18.13
CA ALA A 54 2.15 -11.09 -19.58
C ALA A 54 3.43 -11.81 -20.02
N ASN A 55 3.45 -12.28 -21.27
CA ASN A 55 4.56 -13.08 -21.84
C ASN A 55 5.86 -12.28 -22.04
N ASN A 56 5.79 -10.95 -22.04
CA ASN A 56 6.94 -10.05 -22.14
C ASN A 56 7.61 -9.76 -20.78
N ILE A 57 7.29 -10.54 -19.75
CA ILE A 57 7.90 -10.44 -18.41
C ILE A 57 8.89 -11.58 -18.21
N GLN A 58 10.13 -11.23 -17.91
CA GLN A 58 11.15 -12.16 -17.44
C GLN A 58 11.39 -11.96 -15.94
N PRO A 59 10.96 -12.88 -15.08
CA PRO A 59 11.23 -12.78 -13.65
C PRO A 59 12.68 -13.17 -13.32
N LEU A 60 13.32 -12.41 -12.44
CA LEU A 60 14.66 -12.68 -11.93
C LEU A 60 14.68 -12.52 -10.41
N VAL A 61 15.21 -13.53 -9.71
CA VAL A 61 15.44 -13.47 -8.27
C VAL A 61 16.86 -12.95 -8.02
N ILE A 62 16.95 -11.78 -7.39
CA ILE A 62 18.19 -11.06 -7.11
C ILE A 62 18.49 -11.14 -5.61
N ASN A 63 19.58 -11.81 -5.27
CA ASN A 63 20.07 -11.94 -3.89
C ASN A 63 21.00 -10.77 -3.49
N PRO A 64 21.09 -10.41 -2.19
CA PRO A 64 20.40 -11.01 -1.04
C PRO A 64 18.98 -10.47 -0.85
N GLN A 65 18.18 -11.16 -0.03
CA GLN A 65 16.84 -10.69 0.31
C GLN A 65 16.87 -9.36 1.08
N ALA A 66 16.14 -8.36 0.58
CA ALA A 66 16.13 -7.01 1.09
C ALA A 66 15.16 -6.90 2.29
N ARG A 67 15.64 -7.17 3.51
CA ARG A 67 14.82 -7.16 4.76
C ARG A 67 15.34 -6.30 5.91
N HIS A 68 16.49 -5.67 5.76
CA HIS A 68 17.14 -4.84 6.78
C HIS A 68 17.88 -3.69 6.10
N PRO A 69 18.08 -2.50 6.71
CA PRO A 69 18.77 -1.36 6.09
C PRO A 69 20.12 -1.69 5.44
N VAL A 70 20.92 -2.56 6.07
CA VAL A 70 22.19 -3.05 5.48
C VAL A 70 21.93 -3.89 4.22
N LEU A 71 20.92 -4.76 4.24
CA LEU A 71 20.55 -5.57 3.08
C LEU A 71 19.89 -4.73 1.99
N TYR A 72 19.16 -3.67 2.33
CA TYR A 72 18.68 -2.69 1.36
C TYR A 72 19.84 -2.05 0.62
N TYR A 73 20.86 -1.60 1.36
CA TYR A 73 22.06 -1.06 0.75
C TYR A 73 22.73 -2.09 -0.17
N LEU A 74 22.97 -3.31 0.30
CA LEU A 74 23.61 -4.35 -0.53
C LEU A 74 22.79 -4.68 -1.79
N TRP A 75 21.47 -4.73 -1.67
CA TRP A 75 20.58 -5.03 -2.78
C TRP A 75 20.53 -3.88 -3.78
N PHE A 76 20.16 -2.67 -3.34
CA PHE A 76 19.97 -1.50 -4.20
C PHE A 76 21.28 -0.93 -4.73
N GLU A 77 22.37 -0.91 -3.96
CA GLU A 77 23.63 -0.29 -4.38
C GLU A 77 24.61 -1.26 -5.02
N HIS A 78 24.42 -2.57 -4.90
CA HIS A 78 25.31 -3.56 -5.53
C HIS A 78 24.59 -4.60 -6.39
N ALA A 79 23.59 -5.31 -5.86
CA ALA A 79 22.95 -6.39 -6.61
C ALA A 79 22.17 -5.87 -7.82
N ILE A 80 21.38 -4.81 -7.63
CA ILE A 80 20.56 -4.18 -8.66
C ILE A 80 21.43 -3.60 -9.79
N PRO A 81 22.46 -2.76 -9.55
CA PRO A 81 23.35 -2.29 -10.62
C PRO A 81 23.99 -3.41 -11.44
N ARG A 82 24.42 -4.51 -10.79
CA ARG A 82 24.98 -5.67 -11.50
C ARG A 82 23.92 -6.35 -12.39
N ALA A 83 22.71 -6.52 -11.88
CA ALA A 83 21.60 -7.10 -12.65
C ALA A 83 21.22 -6.22 -13.84
N LEU A 84 21.07 -4.90 -13.62
CA LEU A 84 20.77 -3.91 -14.67
C LEU A 84 21.82 -3.94 -15.78
N LYS A 85 23.11 -3.99 -15.43
CA LYS A 85 24.20 -4.08 -16.41
C LYS A 85 24.15 -5.41 -17.18
N ARG A 86 23.87 -6.53 -16.51
CA ARG A 86 23.84 -7.86 -17.14
C ARG A 86 22.77 -7.97 -18.22
N ILE A 87 21.60 -7.35 -18.00
CA ILE A 87 20.51 -7.38 -18.98
C ILE A 87 20.60 -6.25 -20.01
N ASN A 88 21.53 -5.31 -19.85
CA ASN A 88 21.61 -4.05 -20.58
C ASN A 88 20.28 -3.28 -20.51
N ALA A 89 19.81 -3.00 -19.28
CA ALA A 89 18.54 -2.31 -19.07
C ALA A 89 18.58 -0.87 -19.58
N ASP A 90 17.52 -0.46 -20.27
CA ASP A 90 17.31 0.91 -20.75
C ASP A 90 16.70 1.81 -19.67
N LEU A 91 15.86 1.24 -18.80
CA LEU A 91 15.17 1.94 -17.72
C LEU A 91 15.04 1.05 -16.48
N PHE A 92 15.20 1.64 -15.30
CA PHE A 92 14.87 1.02 -14.02
C PHE A 92 13.67 1.70 -13.36
N LEU A 93 12.54 1.02 -13.30
CA LEU A 93 11.34 1.46 -12.59
C LEU A 93 11.30 0.83 -11.19
N SER A 94 11.17 1.66 -10.16
CA SER A 94 11.05 1.17 -8.79
C SER A 94 9.91 1.86 -8.05
N PRO A 95 8.74 1.23 -7.93
CA PRO A 95 7.55 1.93 -7.47
C PRO A 95 7.31 1.80 -5.95
N ASP A 96 8.38 1.78 -5.15
CA ASP A 96 8.32 1.65 -3.69
C ASP A 96 9.18 2.66 -2.92
N GLY A 97 9.55 3.76 -3.58
CA GLY A 97 10.35 4.84 -3.00
C GLY A 97 11.87 4.62 -3.07
N TYR A 98 12.36 3.40 -3.31
CA TYR A 98 13.78 3.15 -3.43
C TYR A 98 14.29 3.27 -4.85
N LEU A 99 15.51 3.75 -5.04
CA LEU A 99 16.30 3.59 -6.26
C LEU A 99 17.68 3.02 -5.92
N SER A 100 18.59 3.06 -6.89
CA SER A 100 20.01 2.81 -6.70
C SER A 100 20.78 4.08 -7.03
N LEU A 101 21.65 4.56 -6.14
CA LEU A 101 22.58 5.67 -6.43
C LEU A 101 23.78 5.23 -7.27
N SER A 102 24.12 3.95 -7.25
CA SER A 102 25.31 3.40 -7.92
C SER A 102 25.10 2.98 -9.38
N THR A 103 23.86 2.85 -9.86
CA THR A 103 23.59 2.53 -11.27
C THR A 103 23.76 3.72 -12.22
N LYS A 104 24.14 3.49 -13.48
CA LYS A 104 24.06 4.51 -14.55
C LYS A 104 22.77 4.42 -15.38
N THR A 105 21.98 3.37 -15.19
CA THR A 105 20.71 3.18 -15.90
C THR A 105 19.73 4.29 -15.50
N PRO A 106 19.11 4.98 -16.48
CA PRO A 106 18.01 5.91 -16.24
C PRO A 106 16.96 5.28 -15.32
N SER A 107 16.49 6.03 -14.32
CA SER A 107 15.68 5.44 -13.24
C SER A 107 14.44 6.27 -12.93
N MET A 108 13.28 5.64 -12.79
CA MET A 108 12.02 6.25 -12.42
C MET A 108 11.55 5.71 -11.08
N ASN A 109 11.04 6.59 -10.22
CA ASN A 109 10.54 6.23 -8.89
C ASN A 109 9.05 6.54 -8.78
N ILE A 110 8.36 5.81 -7.89
CA ILE A 110 7.04 6.19 -7.40
C ILE A 110 7.15 6.45 -5.90
N PHE A 111 7.01 7.72 -5.50
CA PHE A 111 6.92 8.10 -4.10
C PHE A 111 5.44 8.18 -3.70
N HIS A 112 5.04 7.35 -2.73
CA HIS A 112 3.66 7.31 -2.25
C HIS A 112 3.39 8.42 -1.23
N ASP A 113 4.30 8.57 -0.27
CA ASP A 113 4.32 9.65 0.71
C ASP A 113 5.73 9.82 1.28
N LEU A 114 5.96 10.92 1.99
CA LEU A 114 7.15 11.16 2.82
C LEU A 114 6.78 11.12 4.30
N SER A 115 5.85 10.26 4.70
CA SER A 115 5.32 10.21 6.07
C SER A 115 6.42 10.03 7.13
N PHE A 116 7.53 9.39 6.78
CA PHE A 116 8.71 9.22 7.63
C PHE A 116 9.51 10.52 7.89
N GLU A 117 9.37 11.54 7.05
CA GLU A 117 9.94 12.88 7.28
C GLU A 117 9.15 13.65 8.35
N HIS A 118 7.82 13.48 8.34
CA HIS A 118 6.88 14.14 9.26
C HIS A 118 6.76 13.40 10.60
N PHE A 119 6.83 12.07 10.57
CA PHE A 119 6.72 11.20 11.74
C PHE A 119 7.95 10.28 11.88
N PRO A 120 9.16 10.83 12.05
CA PRO A 120 10.39 10.04 12.11
C PRO A 120 10.49 9.11 13.32
N LYS A 121 9.64 9.27 14.33
CA LYS A 121 9.62 8.39 15.51
C LYS A 121 8.86 7.08 15.25
N ASP A 122 8.09 7.00 14.17
CA ASP A 122 7.31 5.81 13.79
C ASP A 122 8.17 4.72 13.12
N LEU A 123 9.43 5.04 12.80
CA LEU A 123 10.39 4.10 12.23
C LEU A 123 11.51 3.78 13.22
N PRO A 124 12.04 2.55 13.21
CA PRO A 124 13.25 2.27 13.96
C PRO A 124 14.43 3.11 13.45
N PHE A 125 15.42 3.30 14.32
CA PHE A 125 16.45 4.32 14.14
C PHE A 125 17.23 4.17 12.83
N LEU A 126 17.60 2.93 12.46
CA LEU A 126 18.42 2.66 11.28
C LEU A 126 17.63 2.88 9.98
N GLU A 127 16.37 2.44 9.93
CA GLU A 127 15.44 2.66 8.83
C GLU A 127 15.23 4.15 8.61
N ARG A 128 14.96 4.91 9.68
CA ARG A 128 14.84 6.37 9.59
C ARG A 128 16.09 7.00 8.98
N LYS A 129 17.28 6.63 9.48
CA LYS A 129 18.55 7.19 8.99
C LYS A 129 18.78 6.83 7.53
N ASN A 130 18.48 5.60 7.14
CA ASN A 130 18.55 5.14 5.76
C ASN A 130 17.61 5.96 4.86
N TYR A 131 16.33 6.09 5.22
CA TYR A 131 15.33 6.77 4.40
C TYR A 131 15.70 8.24 4.20
N ARG A 132 15.99 8.95 5.30
CA ARG A 132 16.36 10.38 5.26
C ARG A 132 17.69 10.65 4.54
N TYR A 133 18.57 9.65 4.44
CA TYR A 133 19.79 9.76 3.65
C TYR A 133 19.52 9.51 2.15
N PHE A 134 18.81 8.43 1.84
CA PHE A 134 18.69 7.95 0.46
C PHE A 134 17.53 8.58 -0.32
N PHE A 135 16.34 8.75 0.27
CA PHE A 135 15.15 9.21 -0.46
C PHE A 135 15.32 10.59 -1.12
N PRO A 136 15.89 11.61 -0.46
CA PRO A 136 16.18 12.88 -1.13
C PRO A 136 17.12 12.70 -2.33
N ARG A 137 18.14 11.83 -2.21
CA ARG A 137 19.10 11.55 -3.28
C ARG A 137 18.46 10.74 -4.41
N TYR A 138 17.56 9.82 -4.11
CA TYR A 138 16.77 9.12 -5.11
C TYR A 138 15.87 10.07 -5.88
N ALA A 139 15.23 11.03 -5.20
CA ALA A 139 14.40 12.03 -5.85
C ALA A 139 15.21 12.91 -6.82
N GLN A 140 16.41 13.35 -6.39
CA GLN A 140 17.32 14.08 -7.25
C GLN A 140 17.84 13.25 -8.42
N LYS A 141 18.15 11.97 -8.21
CA LYS A 141 18.69 11.07 -9.23
C LYS A 141 17.66 10.61 -10.28
N ALA A 142 16.40 10.42 -9.89
CA ALA A 142 15.37 9.91 -10.79
C ALA A 142 15.32 10.76 -12.08
N ILE A 143 14.93 10.20 -13.22
CA ILE A 143 14.69 10.99 -14.44
C ILE A 143 13.27 11.58 -14.45
N ARG A 144 12.34 10.86 -13.83
CA ARG A 144 10.94 11.23 -13.57
C ARG A 144 10.51 10.59 -12.26
N ILE A 145 9.56 11.22 -11.59
CA ILE A 145 8.95 10.75 -10.35
C ILE A 145 7.45 10.71 -10.59
N ALA A 146 6.79 9.63 -10.20
CA ALA A 146 5.34 9.62 -10.09
C ALA A 146 4.92 9.67 -8.62
N THR A 147 3.77 10.27 -8.33
CA THR A 147 3.20 10.30 -6.99
C THR A 147 1.67 10.27 -7.02
N VAL A 148 1.05 9.87 -5.92
CA VAL A 148 -0.37 9.48 -5.89
C VAL A 148 -1.32 10.59 -5.44
N SER A 149 -0.80 11.76 -5.06
CA SER A 149 -1.61 12.90 -4.63
C SER A 149 -0.89 14.24 -4.80
N GLU A 150 -1.67 15.31 -4.93
CA GLU A 150 -1.16 16.69 -4.94
C GLU A 150 -0.40 17.04 -3.65
N TYR A 151 -0.88 16.52 -2.52
CA TYR A 151 -0.19 16.71 -1.24
C TYR A 151 1.22 16.10 -1.28
N SER A 152 1.33 14.84 -1.71
CA SER A 152 2.63 14.16 -1.84
C SER A 152 3.53 14.87 -2.87
N LYS A 153 2.97 15.36 -3.99
CA LYS A 153 3.72 16.15 -4.98
C LYS A 153 4.32 17.40 -4.35
N LYS A 154 3.49 18.23 -3.70
CA LYS A 154 3.94 19.44 -3.01
C LYS A 154 4.99 19.13 -1.94
N ASP A 155 4.77 18.09 -1.14
CA ASP A 155 5.67 17.66 -0.07
C ASP A 155 7.05 17.22 -0.62
N ILE A 156 7.09 16.50 -1.75
CA ILE A 156 8.34 16.13 -2.43
C ILE A 156 9.08 17.38 -2.94
N ILE A 157 8.38 18.33 -3.56
CA ILE A 157 8.95 19.58 -4.07
C ILE A 157 9.58 20.36 -2.91
N GLU A 158 8.82 20.60 -1.84
CA GLU A 158 9.26 21.41 -0.71
C GLU A 158 10.39 20.73 0.08
N LYS A 159 10.26 19.43 0.35
CA LYS A 159 11.21 18.71 1.19
C LYS A 159 12.50 18.37 0.46
N TYR A 160 12.38 17.90 -0.78
CA TYR A 160 13.51 17.38 -1.56
C TYR A 160 14.02 18.32 -2.64
N ARG A 161 13.38 19.49 -2.82
CA ARG A 161 13.79 20.54 -3.78
C ARG A 161 13.90 19.98 -5.19
N VAL A 162 12.86 19.26 -5.60
CA VAL A 162 12.74 18.67 -6.93
C VAL A 162 11.88 19.58 -7.79
N ASP A 163 12.29 19.80 -9.04
CA ASP A 163 11.51 20.59 -10.00
C ASP A 163 10.13 19.97 -10.25
N GLU A 164 9.11 20.82 -10.28
CA GLU A 164 7.72 20.38 -10.43
C GLU A 164 7.52 19.56 -11.72
N ASP A 165 8.13 19.99 -12.83
CA ASP A 165 8.02 19.33 -14.13
C ASP A 165 8.54 17.88 -14.12
N LYS A 166 9.32 17.50 -13.10
CA LYS A 166 9.84 16.14 -12.92
C LYS A 166 8.81 15.18 -12.30
N ILE A 167 7.71 15.70 -11.75
CA ILE A 167 6.77 14.95 -10.93
C ILE A 167 5.41 14.84 -11.62
N ASP A 168 5.06 13.62 -12.00
CA ASP A 168 3.77 13.25 -12.57
C ASP A 168 2.79 12.77 -11.50
N LEU A 169 1.51 13.13 -11.64
CA LEU A 169 0.44 12.64 -10.77
C LEU A 169 -0.21 11.39 -11.35
N ILE A 170 -0.25 10.34 -10.53
CA ILE A 170 -0.88 9.06 -10.85
C ILE A 170 -1.88 8.70 -9.75
N TYR A 171 -3.09 9.25 -9.84
CA TYR A 171 -4.12 9.00 -8.84
C TYR A 171 -4.46 7.50 -8.74
N CYS A 172 -4.46 6.98 -7.52
CA CYS A 172 -4.92 5.63 -7.25
C CYS A 172 -6.44 5.55 -7.41
N SER A 173 -6.92 4.50 -8.07
CA SER A 173 -8.34 4.16 -8.15
C SER A 173 -8.63 2.87 -7.39
N ALA A 174 -9.90 2.62 -7.09
CA ALA A 174 -10.35 1.30 -6.68
C ALA A 174 -10.09 0.29 -7.81
N ASN A 175 -9.76 -0.94 -7.45
CA ASN A 175 -9.65 -2.01 -8.43
C ASN A 175 -11.04 -2.46 -8.92
N ASP A 176 -11.07 -3.16 -10.05
CA ASP A 176 -12.31 -3.58 -10.72
C ASP A 176 -13.12 -4.62 -9.91
N SER A 177 -12.54 -5.10 -8.80
CA SER A 177 -13.19 -6.06 -7.91
C SER A 177 -14.18 -5.39 -6.94
N PHE A 178 -14.08 -4.06 -6.75
CA PHE A 178 -15.06 -3.27 -6.00
C PHE A 178 -16.25 -2.90 -6.90
N LYS A 179 -17.29 -3.74 -6.87
CA LYS A 179 -18.54 -3.55 -7.60
C LYS A 179 -19.74 -3.86 -6.72
N PRO A 180 -20.94 -3.34 -7.03
CA PRO A 180 -22.15 -3.75 -6.36
C PRO A 180 -22.33 -5.28 -6.39
N VAL A 181 -22.75 -5.85 -5.27
CA VAL A 181 -23.08 -7.28 -5.14
C VAL A 181 -24.59 -7.47 -5.05
N ALA A 182 -25.06 -8.69 -5.33
CA ALA A 182 -26.46 -9.04 -5.25
C ALA A 182 -27.01 -8.95 -3.81
N GLU A 183 -28.31 -8.71 -3.66
CA GLU A 183 -28.94 -8.46 -2.34
C GLU A 183 -28.86 -9.67 -1.39
N ASP A 184 -28.89 -10.89 -1.91
CA ASP A 184 -28.67 -12.12 -1.15
C ASP A 184 -27.25 -12.18 -0.55
N VAL A 185 -26.24 -11.76 -1.31
CA VAL A 185 -24.85 -11.62 -0.84
C VAL A 185 -24.77 -10.56 0.26
N LYS A 186 -25.43 -9.41 0.08
CA LYS A 186 -25.47 -8.37 1.12
C LYS A 186 -26.11 -8.87 2.42
N LYS A 187 -27.23 -9.58 2.33
CA LYS A 187 -27.91 -10.18 3.50
C LYS A 187 -27.03 -11.20 4.20
N ARG A 188 -26.38 -12.10 3.44
CA ARG A 188 -25.45 -13.09 3.99
C ARG A 188 -24.30 -12.43 4.74
N ILE A 189 -23.62 -11.46 4.11
CA ILE A 189 -22.47 -10.78 4.71
C ILE A 189 -22.86 -9.99 5.95
N ARG A 190 -24.02 -9.31 5.94
CA ARG A 190 -24.53 -8.61 7.11
C ARG A 190 -24.86 -9.58 8.26
N ALA A 191 -25.49 -10.71 7.95
CA ALA A 191 -25.77 -11.73 8.95
C ALA A 191 -24.47 -12.31 9.56
N GLU A 192 -23.48 -12.58 8.70
CA GLU A 192 -22.20 -13.16 9.08
C GLU A 192 -21.34 -12.21 9.93
N TYR A 193 -21.22 -10.94 9.52
CA TYR A 193 -20.27 -9.99 10.13
C TYR A 193 -20.88 -9.04 11.14
N SER A 194 -22.19 -8.80 11.13
CA SER A 194 -22.84 -7.87 12.05
C SER A 194 -24.14 -8.40 12.64
N GLN A 195 -24.41 -9.71 12.51
CA GLN A 195 -25.65 -10.34 13.00
C GLN A 195 -26.92 -9.67 12.47
N GLY A 196 -26.86 -9.13 11.25
CA GLY A 196 -27.97 -8.41 10.62
C GLY A 196 -28.03 -6.91 10.95
N ALA A 197 -27.26 -6.42 11.92
CA ALA A 197 -27.23 -5.02 12.29
C ALA A 197 -26.53 -4.15 11.21
N PRO A 198 -26.86 -2.85 11.11
CA PRO A 198 -26.01 -1.91 10.38
C PRO A 198 -24.62 -1.82 11.01
N TYR A 199 -23.62 -1.40 10.24
CA TYR A 199 -22.27 -1.21 10.77
C TYR A 199 -21.54 -0.05 10.10
N PHE A 200 -20.64 0.58 10.83
CA PHE A 200 -19.55 1.38 10.26
C PHE A 200 -18.38 0.48 9.90
N LEU A 201 -17.65 0.80 8.84
CA LEU A 201 -16.49 0.05 8.39
C LEU A 201 -15.22 0.88 8.55
N PHE A 202 -14.24 0.33 9.26
CA PHE A 202 -12.85 0.71 9.12
C PHE A 202 -12.09 -0.40 8.40
N MET A 203 -11.25 -0.03 7.44
CA MET A 203 -10.40 -0.98 6.72
C MET A 203 -8.98 -0.45 6.57
N GLY A 204 -8.01 -1.27 6.96
CA GLY A 204 -6.60 -1.00 6.68
C GLY A 204 -5.67 -1.49 7.76
N SER A 205 -4.41 -1.06 7.70
CA SER A 205 -3.46 -1.31 8.78
C SER A 205 -3.91 -0.60 10.05
N LEU A 206 -3.94 -1.32 11.17
CA LEU A 206 -4.34 -0.77 12.48
C LEU A 206 -3.20 0.02 13.12
N HIS A 207 -2.67 0.99 12.37
CA HIS A 207 -1.53 1.82 12.74
C HIS A 207 -1.97 3.05 13.54
N PRO A 208 -1.19 3.54 14.53
CA PRO A 208 -1.53 4.74 15.32
C PRO A 208 -1.92 5.96 14.47
N ARG A 209 -1.22 6.20 13.36
CA ARG A 209 -1.53 7.25 12.36
C ARG A 209 -2.93 7.18 11.73
N LYS A 210 -3.63 6.05 11.80
CA LYS A 210 -5.03 5.93 11.33
C LYS A 210 -6.05 6.41 12.35
N ASN A 211 -5.59 6.88 13.51
CA ASN A 211 -6.39 7.53 14.53
C ASN A 211 -7.57 6.69 15.04
N LEU A 212 -7.33 5.38 15.19
CA LEU A 212 -8.32 4.41 15.71
C LEU A 212 -8.82 4.79 17.11
N ALA A 213 -7.98 5.38 17.95
CA ALA A 213 -8.38 5.85 19.27
C ALA A 213 -9.53 6.88 19.16
N ARG A 214 -9.42 7.86 18.26
CA ARG A 214 -10.51 8.81 18.02
C ARG A 214 -11.74 8.17 17.39
N LEU A 215 -11.56 7.16 16.53
CA LEU A 215 -12.67 6.38 15.98
C LEU A 215 -13.46 5.69 17.10
N PHE A 216 -12.79 5.04 18.06
CA PHE A 216 -13.42 4.41 19.21
C PHE A 216 -14.20 5.41 20.06
N THR A 217 -13.58 6.54 20.42
CA THR A 217 -14.26 7.61 21.16
C THR A 217 -15.46 8.18 20.41
N ALA A 218 -15.36 8.33 19.08
CA ALA A 218 -16.48 8.80 18.27
C ALA A 218 -17.61 7.76 18.20
N PHE A 219 -17.27 6.47 18.14
CA PHE A 219 -18.23 5.39 18.12
C PHE A 219 -19.00 5.28 19.44
N ASP A 220 -18.32 5.35 20.60
CA ASP A 220 -19.00 5.37 21.91
C ASP A 220 -19.98 6.54 22.03
N LYS A 221 -19.59 7.74 21.58
CA LYS A 221 -20.48 8.90 21.56
C LYS A 221 -21.69 8.69 20.67
N PHE A 222 -21.50 8.08 19.50
CA PHE A 222 -22.60 7.74 18.61
C PHE A 222 -23.53 6.71 19.24
N LYS A 223 -22.99 5.72 19.96
CA LYS A 223 -23.78 4.67 20.61
C LYS A 223 -24.75 5.19 21.66
N GLN A 224 -24.49 6.35 22.27
CA GLN A 224 -25.42 7.00 23.21
C GLN A 224 -26.76 7.39 22.57
N THR A 225 -26.81 7.58 21.26
CA THR A 225 -28.04 7.94 20.51
C THR A 225 -28.45 6.89 19.48
N ASP A 226 -27.72 5.77 19.40
CA ASP A 226 -27.98 4.70 18.45
C ASP A 226 -29.17 3.84 18.90
N THR A 227 -30.22 3.81 18.07
CA THR A 227 -31.40 2.97 18.28
C THR A 227 -31.38 1.70 17.43
N LEU A 228 -30.42 1.57 16.51
CA LEU A 228 -30.39 0.54 15.49
C LEU A 228 -29.49 -0.65 15.83
N GLY A 229 -28.79 -0.60 16.97
CA GLY A 229 -27.81 -1.62 17.36
C GLY A 229 -26.61 -1.65 16.42
N THR A 230 -26.24 -0.50 15.86
CA THR A 230 -25.18 -0.34 14.87
C THR A 230 -23.84 -0.80 15.43
N LYS A 231 -23.10 -1.56 14.63
CA LYS A 231 -21.79 -2.13 14.99
C LYS A 231 -20.64 -1.32 14.38
N LEU A 232 -19.43 -1.55 14.87
CA LEU A 232 -18.19 -1.06 14.26
C LEU A 232 -17.35 -2.23 13.75
N LEU A 233 -17.35 -2.45 12.44
CA LEU A 233 -16.56 -3.50 11.80
C LEU A 233 -15.16 -2.98 11.43
N ILE A 234 -14.12 -3.59 11.98
CA ILE A 234 -12.72 -3.18 11.79
C ILE A 234 -11.93 -4.31 11.14
N VAL A 235 -11.67 -4.15 9.84
CA VAL A 235 -10.94 -5.12 9.04
C VAL A 235 -9.47 -4.72 8.93
N GLY A 236 -8.58 -5.52 9.52
CA GLY A 236 -7.15 -5.24 9.56
C GLY A 236 -6.38 -6.10 10.55
N MET A 237 -5.07 -6.25 10.35
CA MET A 237 -4.21 -6.97 11.29
C MET A 237 -3.86 -6.11 12.50
N LYS A 238 -3.95 -6.68 13.71
CA LYS A 238 -3.55 -6.07 15.00
C LYS A 238 -2.03 -5.97 15.21
N LYS A 239 -1.26 -5.71 14.14
CA LYS A 239 0.20 -5.63 14.21
C LYS A 239 0.71 -4.45 15.06
N TRP A 240 -0.02 -3.34 15.09
CA TRP A 240 0.31 -2.15 15.89
C TRP A 240 -0.72 -1.88 16.99
N TRP A 241 -1.37 -2.93 17.49
CA TRP A 241 -2.39 -2.86 18.53
C TRP A 241 -1.79 -2.66 19.93
N THR A 242 -1.22 -1.49 20.15
CA THR A 242 -0.45 -1.15 21.35
C THR A 242 -0.68 0.30 21.76
N GLY A 243 -0.32 0.64 23.00
CA GLY A 243 -0.42 2.00 23.53
C GLY A 243 -1.84 2.56 23.40
N ASN A 244 -1.94 3.78 22.88
CA ASN A 244 -3.21 4.52 22.77
C ASN A 244 -4.33 3.74 22.05
N ILE A 245 -4.03 2.94 21.02
CA ILE A 245 -5.09 2.15 20.33
C ILE A 245 -5.71 1.13 21.30
N LYS A 246 -4.85 0.37 22.00
CA LYS A 246 -5.32 -0.68 22.92
C LYS A 246 -6.04 -0.05 24.11
N GLU A 247 -5.46 0.99 24.69
CA GLU A 247 -6.04 1.71 25.83
C GLU A 247 -7.40 2.33 25.47
N ALA A 248 -7.52 2.98 24.31
CA ALA A 248 -8.78 3.53 23.85
C ALA A 248 -9.84 2.45 23.61
N PHE A 249 -9.45 1.27 23.11
CA PHE A 249 -10.37 0.15 22.91
C PHE A 249 -10.81 -0.52 24.22
N ASP A 250 -9.88 -0.72 25.16
CA ASP A 250 -10.16 -1.36 26.45
C ASP A 250 -11.04 -0.47 27.34
N ASN A 251 -10.98 0.84 27.15
CA ASN A 251 -11.79 1.82 27.88
C ASN A 251 -13.13 2.14 27.20
N MET A 252 -13.49 1.44 26.12
CA MET A 252 -14.78 1.67 25.46
C MET A 252 -15.94 1.19 26.32
N GLU A 253 -17.01 1.97 26.38
CA GLU A 253 -18.26 1.55 27.01
C GLU A 253 -18.98 0.50 26.16
N HIS A 254 -18.93 0.65 24.82
CA HIS A 254 -19.64 -0.20 23.86
C HIS A 254 -18.68 -1.13 23.11
N GLN A 255 -17.69 -1.69 23.82
CA GLN A 255 -16.67 -2.56 23.25
C GLN A 255 -17.27 -3.79 22.53
N ASP A 256 -18.35 -4.35 23.08
CA ASP A 256 -19.05 -5.54 22.54
C ASP A 256 -19.71 -5.29 21.16
N ASP A 257 -19.88 -4.02 20.78
CA ASP A 257 -20.40 -3.65 19.46
C ASP A 257 -19.29 -3.48 18.40
N VAL A 258 -18.03 -3.69 18.77
CA VAL A 258 -16.87 -3.61 17.86
C VAL A 258 -16.44 -5.01 17.40
N ILE A 259 -16.45 -5.21 16.08
CA ILE A 259 -16.20 -6.50 15.44
C ILE A 259 -14.84 -6.47 14.75
N LEU A 260 -13.94 -7.37 15.14
CA LEU A 260 -12.54 -7.40 14.71
C LEU A 260 -12.20 -8.74 14.06
N PRO A 261 -12.66 -9.02 12.81
CA PRO A 261 -12.41 -10.28 12.13
C PRO A 261 -10.94 -10.49 11.73
N GLY A 262 -10.09 -9.46 11.89
CA GLY A 262 -8.71 -9.50 11.43
C GLY A 262 -8.59 -9.22 9.92
N ARG A 263 -7.64 -9.87 9.26
CA ARG A 263 -7.48 -9.79 7.80
C ARG A 263 -8.47 -10.77 7.15
N VAL A 264 -9.22 -10.30 6.17
CA VAL A 264 -10.12 -11.12 5.35
C VAL A 264 -9.59 -11.21 3.92
N GLU A 265 -10.04 -12.21 3.17
CA GLU A 265 -9.71 -12.34 1.75
C GLU A 265 -10.26 -11.18 0.93
N LEU A 266 -9.62 -10.85 -0.19
CA LEU A 266 -10.02 -9.72 -1.03
C LEU A 266 -11.49 -9.85 -1.51
N LYS A 267 -11.92 -11.06 -1.88
CA LYS A 267 -13.31 -11.30 -2.29
C LYS A 267 -14.29 -10.90 -1.18
N THR A 268 -14.07 -11.39 0.03
CA THR A 268 -14.89 -11.07 1.20
C THR A 268 -14.82 -9.58 1.55
N LEU A 269 -13.65 -8.97 1.42
CA LEU A 269 -13.45 -7.54 1.61
C LEU A 269 -14.32 -6.70 0.67
N ASN A 270 -14.37 -7.08 -0.60
CA ASN A 270 -15.21 -6.42 -1.60
C ASN A 270 -16.68 -6.58 -1.28
N GLU A 271 -17.09 -7.77 -0.85
CA GLU A 271 -18.46 -8.04 -0.44
C GLU A 271 -18.84 -7.17 0.78
N ILE A 272 -17.98 -7.06 1.82
CA ILE A 272 -18.16 -6.17 2.97
C ILE A 272 -18.28 -4.70 2.54
N VAL A 273 -17.45 -4.26 1.58
CA VAL A 273 -17.47 -2.89 1.06
C VAL A 273 -18.72 -2.62 0.22
N ALA A 274 -19.24 -3.62 -0.50
CA ALA A 274 -20.43 -3.44 -1.32
C ALA A 274 -21.72 -3.21 -0.52
N LEU A 275 -21.68 -3.35 0.81
CA LEU A 275 -22.77 -2.94 1.71
C LEU A 275 -22.75 -1.42 2.00
N LEU A 276 -21.70 -0.69 1.59
CA LEU A 276 -21.58 0.75 1.74
C LEU A 276 -22.46 1.49 0.70
N ARG A 277 -23.61 2.04 1.15
CA ARG A 277 -24.65 2.87 0.47
C ARG A 277 -25.75 2.10 -0.30
N HIS A 278 -27.03 2.47 -0.32
CA HIS A 278 -27.82 3.64 0.14
C HIS A 278 -28.71 3.34 1.36
N TRP A 279 -29.22 4.41 2.00
CA TRP A 279 -30.35 4.47 2.96
C TRP A 279 -31.41 3.35 2.77
N PRO A 280 -31.93 2.73 3.86
CA PRO A 280 -32.22 3.36 5.14
C PRO A 280 -31.22 3.11 6.28
N LEU A 281 -30.07 2.48 6.02
CA LEU A 281 -29.09 2.23 7.06
C LEU A 281 -27.67 2.62 6.58
N PRO A 282 -27.01 3.62 7.20
CA PRO A 282 -25.72 4.11 6.74
C PRO A 282 -24.60 3.17 7.16
N THR A 283 -24.00 2.47 6.19
CA THR A 283 -22.64 1.94 6.32
C THR A 283 -21.69 3.01 5.78
N LEU A 284 -20.78 3.49 6.63
CA LEU A 284 -19.79 4.54 6.33
C LEU A 284 -18.38 3.95 6.40
N VAL A 285 -17.50 4.36 5.47
CA VAL A 285 -16.05 4.13 5.59
C VAL A 285 -15.48 5.25 6.44
N ILE A 286 -14.81 4.90 7.52
CA ILE A 286 -14.09 5.84 8.40
C ILE A 286 -12.58 5.68 8.21
#